data_AF-A0A933DZ63-F1
#
_entry.id   AF-A0A933DZ63-F1
#
_cell.length_a   1.000
_cell.length_b   1.000
_cell.length_c   1.000
_cell.angle_alpha   90.00
_cell.angle_beta   90.00
_cell.angle_gamma   90.00
#
_symmetry.space_group_name_H-M   'P 1'
#
loop_
_entity.id
_entity.type
_entity.pdbx_description
1 polymer ?
#
loop_
_entity_poly.entity_id
_entity_poly.type
_entity_poly.pdbx_seq_one_letter_code
_entity_poly.pdbx_strand_id
1 'polypeptide(L)'
;MLDRGALLQALRAYKKGDFSVRLPMDLIGIDGEIAEAFNDVVELNEMFADEIVRIRDEVGKEGKIQQRMKLPTGTGSWADSADSVNTLIGDLVQPTAEIARVIESVAKGDLSQTLALEINGRPLYGEFLRIGKVVNTMVGQLGAFASEVSRVAREVGTDGKLGGQAQVPGVGGTWKDLTDNVNLMAANLT
;
A
#
# COMPACT_ATOMS: atom_id res chain seq x y z
N MET A 1 21.30 28.54 -39.23
CA MET A 1 22.28 28.18 -38.19
C MET A 1 21.63 28.41 -36.84
N LEU A 2 21.77 27.50 -35.89
CA LEU A 2 21.18 27.62 -34.56
C LEU A 2 21.86 28.76 -33.79
N ASP A 3 21.07 29.71 -33.30
CA ASP A 3 21.58 30.77 -32.45
C ASP A 3 21.93 30.23 -31.05
N ARG A 4 23.18 30.44 -30.63
CA ARG A 4 23.68 29.94 -29.34
C ARG A 4 23.00 30.62 -28.16
N GLY A 5 22.56 31.87 -28.32
CA GLY A 5 21.80 32.60 -27.31
C GLY A 5 20.43 31.97 -27.08
N ALA A 6 19.73 31.64 -28.17
CA ALA A 6 18.45 30.94 -28.16
C ALA A 6 18.56 29.55 -27.52
N LEU A 7 19.58 28.76 -27.89
CA LEU A 7 19.84 27.46 -27.25
C LEU A 7 20.09 27.60 -25.74
N LEU A 8 20.92 28.58 -25.33
CA LEU A 8 21.18 28.82 -23.92
C LEU A 8 19.92 29.26 -23.16
N GLN A 9 19.07 30.08 -23.78
CA GLN A 9 17.79 30.48 -23.19
C GLN A 9 16.85 29.29 -23.04
N ALA A 10 16.77 28.43 -24.07
CA ALA A 10 15.95 27.23 -24.04
C ALA A 10 16.40 26.26 -22.94
N LEU A 11 17.71 25.99 -22.85
CA LEU A 11 18.29 25.18 -21.77
C LEU A 11 18.02 25.78 -20.38
N ARG A 12 18.05 27.11 -20.24
CA ARG A 12 17.73 27.79 -18.96
C ARG A 12 16.24 27.70 -18.61
N ALA A 13 15.35 27.77 -19.59
CA ALA A 13 13.91 27.59 -19.39
C ALA A 13 13.60 26.14 -18.98
N TYR A 14 14.10 25.18 -19.74
CA TYR A 14 14.01 23.75 -19.43
C TYR A 14 14.55 23.41 -18.03
N LYS A 15 15.73 23.94 -17.66
CA LYS A 15 16.29 23.77 -16.30
C LYS A 15 15.36 24.28 -15.18
N LYS A 16 14.51 25.26 -15.46
CA LYS A 16 13.53 25.81 -14.50
C LYS A 16 12.20 25.02 -14.49
N GLY A 17 12.10 23.94 -15.27
CA GLY A 17 10.88 23.14 -15.40
C GLY A 17 9.87 23.70 -16.39
N ASP A 18 10.28 24.66 -17.25
CA ASP A 18 9.44 25.06 -18.38
C ASP A 18 9.60 24.06 -19.52
N PHE A 19 8.69 23.10 -19.58
CA PHE A 19 8.66 22.10 -20.64
C PHE A 19 7.90 22.55 -21.88
N SER A 20 7.40 23.80 -21.95
CA SER A 20 6.74 24.33 -23.16
C SER A 20 7.74 24.88 -24.19
N VAL A 21 9.01 25.06 -23.78
CA VAL A 21 10.06 25.61 -24.63
C VAL A 21 10.39 24.69 -25.80
N ARG A 22 10.54 25.25 -27.00
CA ARG A 22 10.92 24.52 -28.21
C ARG A 22 11.98 25.29 -29.00
N LEU A 23 12.91 24.56 -29.61
CA LEU A 23 13.84 25.09 -30.62
C LEU A 23 13.24 24.98 -32.03
N PRO A 24 13.69 25.80 -32.99
CA PRO A 24 13.14 25.80 -34.36
C PRO A 24 13.37 24.47 -35.08
N MET A 25 12.34 23.99 -35.78
CA MET A 25 12.34 22.72 -36.53
C MET A 25 12.64 22.88 -38.03
N ASP A 26 12.83 24.11 -38.50
CA ASP A 26 13.17 24.44 -39.89
C ASP A 26 14.69 24.44 -40.15
N LEU A 27 15.49 24.18 -39.12
CA LEU A 27 16.94 24.07 -39.22
C LEU A 27 17.35 22.74 -39.87
N ILE A 28 18.46 22.74 -40.60
CA ILE A 28 18.96 21.58 -41.36
C ILE A 28 20.40 21.27 -40.91
N GLY A 29 20.79 19.99 -41.05
CA GLY A 29 22.09 19.49 -40.63
C GLY A 29 22.19 19.41 -39.11
N ILE A 30 23.40 19.51 -38.57
CA ILE A 30 23.66 19.34 -37.13
C ILE A 30 22.84 20.30 -36.26
N ASP A 31 22.58 21.53 -36.72
CA ASP A 31 21.76 22.49 -35.99
C ASP A 31 20.30 22.04 -35.87
N GLY A 32 19.77 21.37 -36.91
CA GLY A 32 18.45 20.75 -36.88
C GLY A 32 18.42 19.53 -35.99
N GLU A 33 19.42 18.65 -36.08
CA GLU A 33 19.55 17.47 -35.22
C GLU A 33 19.66 17.84 -33.73
N ILE A 34 20.39 18.91 -33.39
CA ILE A 34 20.45 19.44 -32.02
C ILE A 34 19.08 19.96 -31.57
N ALA A 35 18.36 20.68 -32.44
CA ALA A 35 17.05 21.22 -32.11
C ALA A 35 16.01 20.11 -31.88
N GLU A 36 16.00 19.09 -32.73
CA GLU A 36 15.16 17.89 -32.60
C GLU A 36 15.49 17.14 -31.31
N ALA A 37 16.77 16.79 -31.09
CA ALA A 37 17.17 16.08 -29.87
C ALA A 37 16.84 16.85 -28.58
N PHE A 38 16.98 18.19 -28.59
CA PHE A 38 16.55 19.01 -27.46
C PHE A 38 15.04 18.94 -27.25
N ASN A 39 14.25 19.10 -28.31
CA ASN A 39 12.79 19.07 -28.23
C ASN A 39 12.28 17.70 -27.75
N ASP A 40 12.85 16.61 -28.23
CA ASP A 40 12.53 15.24 -27.80
C ASP A 40 12.80 15.04 -26.31
N VAL A 41 13.94 15.55 -25.81
CA VAL A 41 14.27 15.48 -24.38
C VAL A 41 13.28 16.31 -23.56
N VAL A 42 12.90 17.50 -24.03
CA VAL A 42 11.91 18.34 -23.33
C VAL A 42 10.56 17.63 -23.27
N GLU A 43 10.09 17.06 -24.38
CA GLU A 43 8.82 16.32 -24.46
C GLU A 43 8.81 15.09 -23.54
N LEU A 44 9.89 14.30 -23.54
CA LEU A 44 10.00 13.14 -22.66
C LEU A 44 9.91 13.54 -21.17
N ASN A 45 10.53 14.66 -20.79
CA ASN A 45 10.46 15.16 -19.42
C ASN A 45 9.08 15.71 -19.06
N GLU A 46 8.40 16.37 -20.00
CA GLU A 46 7.01 16.82 -19.84
C GLU A 46 6.10 15.64 -19.54
N MET A 47 6.15 14.61 -20.39
CA MET A 47 5.39 13.37 -20.21
C MET A 47 5.69 12.68 -18.88
N PHE A 48 6.97 12.60 -18.50
CA PHE A 48 7.36 11.98 -17.23
C PHE A 48 6.83 12.76 -16.02
N ALA A 49 6.92 14.09 -16.04
CA ALA A 49 6.43 14.95 -14.97
C ALA A 49 4.90 14.86 -14.81
N ASP A 50 4.18 14.92 -15.92
CA ASP A 50 2.72 14.76 -15.94
C ASP A 50 2.29 13.39 -15.43
N GLU A 51 3.01 12.34 -15.80
CA GLU A 51 2.71 10.99 -15.37
C GLU A 51 2.95 10.78 -13.86
N ILE A 52 3.97 11.43 -13.27
CA ILE A 52 4.14 11.46 -11.81
C ILE A 52 2.93 12.12 -11.13
N VAL A 53 2.45 13.23 -11.68
CA VAL A 53 1.28 13.95 -11.14
C VAL A 53 0.04 13.06 -11.21
N ARG A 54 -0.20 12.40 -12.35
CA ARG A 54 -1.31 11.46 -12.54
C ARG A 54 -1.26 10.34 -11.52
N ILE A 55 -0.12 9.68 -11.37
CA ILE A 55 0.04 8.54 -10.45
C ILE A 55 -0.12 8.96 -8.99
N ARG A 56 0.40 10.13 -8.60
CA ARG A 56 0.18 10.70 -7.27
C ARG A 56 -1.31 10.84 -6.96
N ASP A 57 -2.09 11.36 -7.90
CA ASP A 57 -3.51 11.61 -7.68
C ASP A 57 -4.33 10.30 -7.75
N GLU A 58 -4.11 9.45 -8.76
CA GLU A 58 -4.83 8.18 -8.91
C GLU A 58 -4.51 7.17 -7.79
N VAL A 59 -3.23 6.90 -7.51
CA VAL A 59 -2.84 5.91 -6.50
C VAL A 59 -2.90 6.52 -5.10
N GLY A 60 -2.34 7.72 -4.93
CA GLY A 60 -2.15 8.32 -3.61
C GLY A 60 -3.42 8.95 -3.03
N LYS A 61 -4.26 9.61 -3.83
CA LYS A 61 -5.48 10.27 -3.34
C LYS A 61 -6.72 9.45 -3.57
N GLU A 62 -6.86 8.85 -4.74
CA GLU A 62 -8.07 8.10 -5.12
C GLU A 62 -7.99 6.62 -4.75
N GLY A 63 -6.83 6.11 -4.32
CA GLY A 63 -6.66 4.72 -3.93
C GLY A 63 -6.79 3.73 -5.11
N LYS A 64 -6.60 4.18 -6.35
CA LYS A 64 -6.62 3.33 -7.55
C LYS A 64 -5.32 2.55 -7.67
N ILE A 65 -5.11 1.61 -6.75
CA ILE A 65 -3.87 0.85 -6.54
C ILE A 65 -3.44 -0.05 -7.71
N GLN A 66 -4.26 -0.21 -8.75
CA GLN A 66 -3.93 -0.94 -9.98
C GLN A 66 -3.30 -0.05 -11.05
N GLN A 67 -3.29 1.27 -10.84
CA GLN A 67 -2.68 2.21 -11.77
C GLN A 67 -1.16 2.13 -11.69
N ARG A 68 -0.53 2.24 -12.85
CA ARG A 68 0.92 2.12 -13.03
C ARG A 68 1.40 3.23 -13.94
N MET A 69 2.60 3.72 -13.65
CA MET A 69 3.33 4.66 -14.47
C MET A 69 3.58 4.06 -15.85
N LYS A 70 3.30 4.83 -16.90
CA LYS A 70 3.56 4.46 -18.28
C LYS A 70 4.33 5.57 -18.97
N LEU A 71 5.47 5.23 -19.56
CA LEU A 71 6.30 6.15 -20.33
C LEU A 71 6.54 5.56 -21.73
N PRO A 72 5.65 5.79 -22.71
CA PRO A 72 5.67 5.11 -24.01
C PRO A 72 6.97 5.26 -24.80
N THR A 73 7.64 6.40 -24.67
CA THR A 73 8.87 6.76 -25.39
C THR A 73 10.13 6.60 -24.54
N GLY A 74 9.98 6.24 -23.25
CA GLY A 74 11.09 6.06 -22.33
C GLY A 74 11.87 4.79 -22.62
N THR A 75 13.18 4.91 -22.85
CA THR A 75 14.09 3.79 -23.00
C THR A 75 15.28 3.92 -22.03
N GLY A 76 16.00 2.83 -21.81
CA GLY A 76 17.13 2.79 -20.88
C GLY A 76 16.72 3.23 -19.48
N SER A 77 17.52 4.12 -18.86
CA SER A 77 17.29 4.57 -17.48
C SER A 77 15.94 5.27 -17.25
N TRP A 78 15.28 5.78 -18.29
CA TRP A 78 13.92 6.32 -18.17
C TRP A 78 12.88 5.22 -17.96
N ALA A 79 13.01 4.10 -18.69
CA ALA A 79 12.18 2.93 -18.46
C ALA A 79 12.43 2.35 -17.06
N ASP A 80 13.70 2.23 -16.66
CA ASP A 80 14.08 1.76 -15.32
C ASP A 80 13.50 2.67 -14.21
N SER A 81 13.41 3.98 -14.46
CA SER A 81 12.81 4.94 -13.53
C SER A 81 11.30 4.73 -13.39
N ALA A 82 10.59 4.52 -14.50
CA ALA A 82 9.17 4.18 -14.47
C ALA A 82 8.91 2.85 -13.76
N ASP A 83 9.75 1.85 -14.01
CA ASP A 83 9.68 0.54 -13.35
C ASP A 83 10.00 0.63 -11.85
N SER A 84 10.93 1.50 -11.45
CA SER A 84 11.23 1.78 -10.04
C SER A 84 10.02 2.37 -9.32
N VAL A 85 9.33 3.33 -9.95
CA VAL A 85 8.08 3.91 -9.41
C VAL A 85 6.99 2.83 -9.31
N ASN A 86 6.82 2.00 -10.34
CA ASN A 86 5.87 0.90 -10.34
C ASN A 86 6.16 -0.15 -9.26
N THR A 87 7.43 -0.43 -9.02
CA THR A 87 7.88 -1.34 -7.95
C THR A 87 7.54 -0.76 -6.59
N LEU A 88 7.85 0.52 -6.34
CA LEU A 88 7.49 1.19 -5.08
C LEU A 88 5.98 1.19 -4.83
N ILE A 89 5.16 1.43 -5.87
CA ILE A 89 3.70 1.32 -5.76
C ILE A 89 3.32 -0.09 -5.33
N GLY A 90 3.87 -1.12 -5.99
CA GLY A 90 3.63 -2.51 -5.64
C GLY A 90 3.99 -2.83 -4.19
N ASP A 91 5.20 -2.45 -3.76
CA ASP A 91 5.73 -2.74 -2.43
C ASP A 91 4.93 -2.07 -1.30
N LEU A 92 4.29 -0.92 -1.57
CA LEU A 92 3.41 -0.24 -0.62
C LEU A 92 1.96 -0.75 -0.64
N VAL A 93 1.46 -1.09 -1.83
CA VAL A 93 0.08 -1.53 -2.03
C VAL A 93 -0.15 -2.94 -1.50
N GLN A 94 0.77 -3.87 -1.78
CA GLN A 94 0.57 -5.28 -1.49
C GLN A 94 0.32 -5.57 0.00
N PRO A 95 1.14 -5.06 0.95
CA PRO A 95 0.87 -5.28 2.38
C PRO A 95 -0.44 -4.62 2.83
N THR A 96 -0.77 -3.45 2.30
CA THR A 96 -2.00 -2.72 2.63
C THR A 96 -3.24 -3.54 2.21
N ALA A 97 -3.22 -4.13 1.02
CA ALA A 97 -4.29 -5.00 0.53
C ALA A 97 -4.44 -6.27 1.38
N GLU A 98 -3.33 -6.89 1.80
CA GLU A 98 -3.36 -8.06 2.68
C GLU A 98 -3.93 -7.74 4.08
N ILE A 99 -3.59 -6.56 4.63
CA ILE A 99 -4.20 -6.09 5.88
C ILE A 99 -5.72 -5.94 5.72
N ALA A 100 -6.15 -5.27 4.65
CA ALA A 100 -7.57 -5.07 4.39
C ALA A 100 -8.32 -6.41 4.26
N ARG A 101 -7.76 -7.38 3.53
CA ARG A 101 -8.31 -8.75 3.40
C ARG A 101 -8.53 -9.41 4.76
N VAL A 102 -7.53 -9.38 5.64
CA VAL A 102 -7.64 -10.01 6.97
C VAL A 102 -8.68 -9.30 7.83
N ILE A 103 -8.73 -7.96 7.81
CA ILE A 103 -9.75 -7.19 8.52
C ILE A 103 -11.15 -7.54 8.02
N GLU A 104 -11.34 -7.66 6.70
CA GLU A 104 -12.62 -8.09 6.12
C GLU A 104 -13.01 -9.51 6.54
N SER A 105 -12.06 -10.44 6.59
CA SER A 105 -12.30 -11.81 7.10
C SER A 105 -12.75 -11.79 8.56
N VAL A 106 -12.07 -11.02 9.42
CA VAL A 106 -12.45 -10.85 10.82
C VAL A 106 -13.85 -10.24 10.94
N ALA A 107 -14.17 -9.23 10.13
CA ALA A 107 -15.49 -8.60 10.11
C ALA A 107 -16.61 -9.57 9.69
N LYS A 108 -16.29 -10.57 8.86
CA LYS A 108 -17.20 -11.67 8.48
C LYS A 108 -17.23 -12.82 9.52
N GLY A 109 -16.48 -12.70 10.62
CA GLY A 109 -16.38 -13.71 11.66
C GLY A 109 -15.39 -14.84 11.38
N ASP A 110 -14.59 -14.74 10.31
CA ASP A 110 -13.54 -15.70 9.99
C ASP A 110 -12.22 -15.30 10.68
N LEU A 111 -12.00 -15.90 11.86
CA LEU A 111 -10.81 -15.69 12.68
C LEU A 111 -9.68 -16.69 12.38
N SER A 112 -9.82 -17.49 11.33
CA SER A 112 -8.76 -18.42 10.88
C SER A 112 -7.72 -17.74 10.00
N GLN A 113 -8.08 -16.59 9.41
CA GLN A 113 -7.26 -15.87 8.46
C GLN A 113 -6.22 -15.02 9.17
N THR A 114 -4.96 -15.19 8.80
CA THR A 114 -3.85 -14.37 9.29
C THR A 114 -3.19 -13.63 8.13
N LEU A 115 -2.46 -12.58 8.48
CA LEU A 115 -1.63 -11.84 7.56
C LEU A 115 -0.34 -12.61 7.32
N ALA A 116 -0.02 -12.86 6.04
CA ALA A 116 1.23 -13.45 5.63
C ALA A 116 2.39 -12.48 5.90
N LEU A 117 3.37 -12.89 6.72
CA LEU A 117 4.56 -12.08 7.01
C LEU A 117 5.61 -12.15 5.89
N GLU A 118 5.26 -12.81 4.80
CA GLU A 118 6.01 -12.90 3.56
C GLU A 118 5.01 -12.77 2.40
N ILE A 119 5.30 -11.91 1.43
CA ILE A 119 4.47 -11.70 0.25
C ILE A 119 5.34 -11.92 -0.99
N ASN A 120 4.91 -12.80 -1.89
CA ASN A 120 5.62 -13.13 -3.13
C ASN A 120 7.10 -13.52 -2.91
N GLY A 121 7.40 -14.31 -1.88
CA GLY A 121 8.76 -14.75 -1.57
C GLY A 121 9.64 -13.70 -0.89
N ARG A 122 9.07 -12.55 -0.50
CA ARG A 122 9.79 -11.47 0.19
C ARG A 122 9.23 -11.28 1.59
N PRO A 123 10.06 -11.42 2.65
CA PRO A 123 9.62 -11.13 4.00
C PRO A 123 9.18 -9.67 4.14
N LEU A 124 8.20 -9.42 4.99
CA LEU A 124 7.89 -8.07 5.41
C LEU A 124 9.00 -7.55 6.34
N TYR A 125 9.31 -6.26 6.21
CA TYR A 125 10.31 -5.58 7.04
C TYR A 125 9.74 -4.32 7.68
N GLY A 126 10.45 -3.82 8.69
CA GLY A 126 10.17 -2.54 9.34
C GLY A 126 8.71 -2.41 9.78
N GLU A 127 8.07 -1.33 9.34
CA GLU A 127 6.72 -0.97 9.75
C GLU A 127 5.67 -1.98 9.28
N PHE A 128 5.79 -2.52 8.07
CA PHE A 128 4.86 -3.55 7.57
C PHE A 128 4.92 -4.83 8.39
N LEU A 129 6.11 -5.27 8.79
CA LEU A 129 6.27 -6.44 9.67
C LEU A 129 5.65 -6.19 11.04
N ARG A 130 5.85 -4.98 11.60
CA ARG A 130 5.30 -4.59 12.89
C ARG A 130 3.77 -4.61 12.85
N ILE A 131 3.17 -3.98 11.85
CA ILE A 131 1.71 -3.97 11.64
C ILE A 131 1.20 -5.41 11.48
N GLY A 132 1.86 -6.21 10.64
CA GLY A 132 1.48 -7.59 10.40
C GLY A 132 1.44 -8.44 11.68
N LYS A 133 2.45 -8.30 12.53
CA LYS A 133 2.49 -8.97 13.84
C LYS A 133 1.36 -8.51 14.76
N VAL A 134 1.10 -7.20 14.83
CA VAL A 134 0.00 -6.64 15.64
C VAL A 134 -1.35 -7.16 15.15
N VAL A 135 -1.59 -7.18 13.84
CA VAL A 135 -2.81 -7.73 13.24
C VAL A 135 -2.96 -9.21 13.61
N ASN A 136 -1.91 -10.01 13.44
CA ASN A 136 -1.97 -11.44 13.78
C ASN A 136 -2.20 -11.70 15.27
N THR A 137 -1.60 -10.90 16.15
CA THR A 137 -1.87 -10.98 17.60
C THR A 137 -3.33 -10.66 17.91
N MET A 138 -3.90 -9.62 17.30
CA MET A 138 -5.32 -9.28 17.45
C MET A 138 -6.22 -10.42 16.97
N VAL A 139 -5.98 -10.99 15.78
CA VAL A 139 -6.77 -12.13 15.28
C VAL A 139 -6.69 -13.32 16.24
N GLY A 140 -5.49 -13.64 16.73
CA GLY A 140 -5.30 -14.73 17.70
C GLY A 140 -6.06 -14.50 19.01
N GLN A 141 -6.03 -13.28 19.55
CA GLN A 141 -6.78 -12.92 20.76
C GLN A 141 -8.29 -13.03 20.55
N LEU A 142 -8.81 -12.54 19.41
CA LEU A 142 -10.21 -12.68 19.03
C LEU A 142 -10.61 -14.16 18.93
N GLY A 143 -9.79 -14.98 18.26
CA GLY A 143 -10.04 -16.41 18.09
C GLY A 143 -10.08 -17.15 19.42
N ALA A 144 -9.13 -16.86 20.32
CA ALA A 144 -9.09 -17.44 21.66
C ALA A 144 -10.33 -17.06 22.48
N PHE A 145 -10.74 -15.79 22.45
CA PHE A 145 -11.94 -15.32 23.13
C PHE A 145 -13.21 -15.98 22.59
N ALA A 146 -13.39 -16.02 21.27
CA ALA A 146 -14.56 -16.62 20.63
C ALA A 146 -14.69 -18.13 20.95
N SER A 147 -13.56 -18.85 20.93
CA SER A 147 -13.50 -20.26 21.32
C SER A 147 -13.93 -20.45 22.78
N GLU A 148 -13.42 -19.60 23.68
CA GLU A 148 -13.67 -19.74 25.11
C GLU A 148 -15.11 -19.41 25.50
N VAL A 149 -15.68 -18.35 24.92
CA VAL A 149 -17.10 -18.02 25.11
C VAL A 149 -17.98 -19.15 24.57
N SER A 150 -17.65 -19.70 23.41
CA SER A 150 -18.41 -20.83 22.83
C SER A 150 -18.36 -22.08 23.71
N ARG A 151 -17.20 -22.35 24.32
CA ARG A 151 -17.00 -23.47 25.24
C ARG A 151 -17.84 -23.30 26.50
N VAL A 152 -17.74 -22.14 27.17
CA VAL A 152 -18.49 -21.85 28.40
C VAL A 152 -20.01 -21.87 28.14
N ALA A 153 -20.45 -21.27 27.04
CA ALA A 153 -21.87 -21.29 26.66
C ALA A 153 -22.39 -22.73 26.48
N ARG A 154 -21.60 -23.63 25.88
CA ARG A 154 -21.97 -25.05 25.73
C ARG A 154 -21.98 -25.78 27.07
N GLU A 155 -20.96 -25.61 27.90
CA GLU A 155 -20.86 -26.29 29.20
C GLU A 155 -22.00 -25.91 30.13
N VAL A 156 -22.28 -24.61 30.23
CA VAL A 156 -23.29 -24.09 31.15
C VAL A 156 -24.70 -24.27 30.58
N GLY A 157 -24.89 -24.00 29.28
CA GLY A 157 -26.22 -24.00 28.65
C GLY A 157 -26.70 -25.37 28.16
N THR A 158 -25.79 -26.19 27.62
CA THR A 158 -26.15 -27.49 27.02
C THR A 158 -25.81 -28.66 27.94
N ASP A 159 -24.61 -28.68 28.51
CA ASP A 159 -24.15 -29.81 29.34
C ASP A 159 -24.64 -29.71 30.79
N GLY A 160 -25.23 -28.57 31.19
CA GLY A 160 -25.70 -28.32 32.55
C GLY A 160 -24.57 -28.28 33.59
N LYS A 161 -23.33 -28.10 33.16
CA LYS A 161 -22.15 -27.96 34.03
C LYS A 161 -22.08 -26.53 34.54
N LEU A 162 -22.67 -26.31 35.71
CA LEU A 162 -22.69 -25.01 36.36
C LEU A 162 -21.29 -24.64 36.88
N GLY A 163 -20.92 -23.36 36.79
CA GLY A 163 -19.64 -22.83 37.26
C GLY A 163 -18.48 -22.87 36.26
N GLY A 164 -18.73 -23.17 34.97
CA GLY A 164 -17.73 -23.05 33.91
C GLY A 164 -17.24 -21.60 33.76
N GLN A 165 -15.92 -21.40 33.80
CA GLN A 165 -15.31 -20.07 33.65
C GLN A 165 -14.45 -20.00 32.40
N ALA A 166 -14.56 -18.88 31.70
CA ALA A 166 -13.71 -18.46 30.61
C ALA A 166 -12.34 -18.01 31.14
N GLN A 167 -11.28 -18.61 30.60
CA GLN A 167 -9.89 -18.16 30.76
C GLN A 167 -9.30 -17.84 29.40
N VAL A 168 -9.14 -16.55 29.11
CA VAL A 168 -8.49 -16.08 27.88
C VAL A 168 -7.11 -15.53 28.24
N PRO A 169 -6.00 -16.18 27.84
CA PRO A 169 -4.65 -15.73 28.21
C PRO A 169 -4.30 -14.37 27.60
N GLY A 170 -3.65 -13.50 28.39
CA GLY A 170 -3.08 -12.25 27.89
C GLY A 170 -4.09 -11.15 27.55
N VAL A 171 -5.35 -11.28 27.99
CA VAL A 171 -6.36 -10.23 27.82
C VAL A 171 -6.22 -9.13 28.87
N GLY A 172 -6.43 -7.88 28.44
CA GLY A 172 -6.49 -6.69 29.29
C GLY A 172 -7.47 -5.66 28.72
N GLY A 173 -7.81 -4.63 29.49
CA GLY A 173 -8.81 -3.63 29.09
C GLY A 173 -10.18 -4.25 28.79
N THR A 174 -10.85 -3.78 27.74
CA THR A 174 -12.19 -4.25 27.34
C THR A 174 -12.28 -5.77 27.19
N TRP A 175 -11.21 -6.44 26.76
CA TRP A 175 -11.20 -7.91 26.63
C TRP A 175 -11.33 -8.61 27.97
N LYS A 176 -10.65 -8.10 29.00
CA LYS A 176 -10.75 -8.63 30.35
C LYS A 176 -12.16 -8.40 30.90
N ASP A 177 -12.71 -7.20 30.70
CA ASP A 177 -14.07 -6.87 31.16
C ASP A 177 -15.11 -7.81 30.55
N LEU A 178 -14.98 -8.14 29.25
CA LEU A 178 -15.86 -9.09 28.58
C LEU A 178 -15.72 -10.52 29.13
N THR A 179 -14.49 -10.99 29.38
CA THR A 179 -14.25 -12.31 30.01
C THR A 179 -14.85 -12.36 31.42
N ASP A 180 -14.64 -11.33 32.22
CA ASP A 180 -15.17 -11.24 33.59
C ASP A 180 -16.72 -11.21 33.59
N ASN A 181 -17.34 -10.51 32.62
CA ASN A 181 -18.79 -10.51 32.44
C ASN A 181 -19.35 -11.90 32.06
N VAL A 182 -18.68 -12.64 31.17
CA VAL A 182 -19.07 -14.02 30.82
C VAL A 182 -19.00 -14.93 32.05
N ASN A 183 -17.95 -14.77 32.86
CA ASN A 183 -17.80 -15.51 34.11
C ASN A 183 -18.88 -15.18 35.14
N LEU A 184 -19.25 -13.90 35.26
CA LEU A 184 -20.35 -13.47 36.12
C LEU A 184 -21.68 -14.13 35.71
N MET A 185 -21.98 -14.16 34.39
CA MET A 185 -23.19 -14.82 33.89
C MET A 185 -23.21 -16.32 34.18
N ALA A 186 -22.09 -17.00 33.99
CA ALA A 186 -21.96 -18.43 34.29
C ALA A 186 -22.08 -18.74 35.79
N ALA A 187 -21.55 -17.87 36.66
CA ALA A 187 -21.65 -18.01 38.11
C ALA A 187 -23.06 -17.73 38.66
N ASN A 188 -23.86 -16.90 37.99
CA ASN A 188 -25.26 -16.65 38.42
C ASN A 188 -26.21 -17.83 38.12
N LEU A 189 -25.72 -18.88 37.45
CA LEU A 189 -26.48 -20.09 37.15
C LEU A 189 -26.21 -21.24 38.15
N THR A 190 -25.23 -21.10 39.04
CA THR A 190 -24.97 -21.99 40.19
C THR A 190 -25.77 -21.57 41.41
#